data_AF-A0A2V5QML1-F1
#
_entry.id   AF-A0A2V5QML1-F1
#
_cell.length_a   1.000
_cell.length_b   1.000
_cell.length_c   1.000
_cell.angle_alpha   90.00
_cell.angle_beta   90.00
_cell.angle_gamma   90.00
#
_symmetry.space_group_name_H-M   'P 1'
#
loop_
_entity.id
_entity.type
_entity.pdbx_description
1 polymer ?
#
loop_
_entity_poly.entity_id
_entity_poly.type
_entity_poly.pdbx_seq_one_letter_code
_entity_poly.pdbx_strand_id
1 'polypeptide(L)' 'MTVNLPETTSKMEGPLVKQFSVFLPNKVGAMLEIVKLLNMQDTHVVALSVSESTDSAIARIIASDPARVEKLFREKNV' A
#
# COMPACT_ATOMS: atom_id res chain seq x y z
N MET A 1 -21.99 -44.44 -5.78
CA MET A 1 -22.08 -43.16 -6.51
C MET A 1 -21.25 -42.14 -5.75
N THR A 2 -20.14 -41.68 -6.32
CA THR A 2 -19.33 -40.60 -5.76
C THR A 2 -20.00 -39.27 -6.08
N VAL A 3 -20.35 -38.51 -5.05
CA VAL A 3 -20.97 -37.19 -5.18
C VAL A 3 -19.86 -36.18 -5.47
N ASN A 4 -19.88 -35.54 -6.64
CA ASN A 4 -19.03 -34.39 -6.92
C ASN A 4 -19.58 -33.18 -6.17
N LEU A 5 -18.89 -32.73 -5.11
CA LEU A 5 -19.20 -31.46 -4.47
C LEU A 5 -18.61 -30.32 -5.30
N PRO A 6 -19.28 -29.15 -5.38
CA PRO A 6 -18.70 -27.98 -6.03
C PRO A 6 -17.43 -27.56 -5.28
N GLU A 7 -16.31 -27.52 -5.99
CA GLU A 7 -15.04 -27.02 -5.46
C GLU A 7 -15.04 -25.49 -5.51
N THR A 8 -14.77 -24.85 -4.38
CA THR A 8 -14.55 -23.40 -4.34
C THR A 8 -13.27 -23.09 -5.09
N THR A 9 -13.38 -22.38 -6.23
CA THR A 9 -12.19 -21.86 -6.92
C THR A 9 -11.48 -20.86 -5.99
N SER A 10 -10.33 -21.26 -5.46
CA SER A 10 -9.45 -20.33 -4.77
C SER A 10 -8.65 -19.62 -5.84
N LYS A 11 -9.09 -18.42 -6.22
CA LYS A 11 -8.43 -17.57 -7.24
C LYS A 11 -7.13 -16.99 -6.67
N MET A 12 -6.16 -17.86 -6.35
CA MET A 12 -4.81 -17.48 -5.95
C MET A 12 -3.83 -17.46 -7.14
N GLU A 13 -4.32 -17.43 -8.38
CA GLU A 13 -3.46 -17.48 -9.58
C GLU A 13 -3.04 -16.09 -10.10
N GLY A 14 -2.85 -15.12 -9.19
CA GLY A 14 -2.42 -13.77 -9.53
C GLY A 14 -1.10 -13.40 -8.85
N PRO A 15 -0.27 -12.54 -9.46
CA PRO A 15 0.90 -12.01 -8.78
C PRO A 15 0.49 -11.28 -7.50
N LEU A 16 1.19 -11.56 -6.40
CA LEU A 16 0.95 -10.94 -5.11
C LEU A 16 1.18 -9.43 -5.20
N VAL A 17 0.18 -8.64 -4.79
CA VAL A 17 0.27 -7.19 -4.75
C VAL A 17 0.86 -6.75 -3.43
N LYS A 18 1.93 -5.94 -3.47
CA LYS A 18 2.54 -5.36 -2.27
C LYS A 18 1.88 -4.03 -1.93
N GLN A 19 1.30 -3.96 -0.74
CA GLN A 19 0.70 -2.75 -0.17
C GLN A 19 1.56 -2.25 0.99
N PHE A 20 1.85 -0.96 1.01
CA PHE A 20 2.52 -0.29 2.13
C PHE A 20 1.48 0.36 3.03
N SER A 21 1.63 0.21 4.34
CA SER A 21 0.82 0.91 5.34
C SER A 21 1.72 1.86 6.12
N VAL A 22 1.48 3.15 5.98
CA VAL A 22 2.26 4.21 6.62
C VAL A 22 1.41 4.85 7.71
N PHE A 23 1.96 4.95 8.91
CA PHE A 23 1.32 5.64 10.02
C PHE A 23 1.61 7.13 9.93
N LEU A 24 0.56 7.95 9.97
CA LEU A 24 0.66 9.39 9.83
C LEU A 24 0.09 10.07 11.08
N PRO A 25 0.77 11.09 11.63
CA PRO A 25 0.14 11.97 12.60
C PRO A 25 -1.03 12.70 11.92
N ASN A 26 -2.13 12.89 12.66
CA ASN A 26 -3.25 13.68 12.17
C ASN A 26 -2.90 15.19 12.20
N LYS A 27 -1.99 15.60 11.32
CA LYS A 27 -1.56 16.99 11.12
C LYS A 27 -1.71 17.36 9.64
N VAL A 28 -2.01 18.62 9.38
CA VAL A 28 -2.01 19.19 8.03
C VAL A 28 -0.63 18.96 7.40
N GLY A 29 -0.62 18.43 6.18
CA GLY A 29 0.61 18.22 5.41
C GLY A 29 1.32 16.88 5.65
N ALA A 30 0.90 16.03 6.59
CA ALA A 30 1.52 14.71 6.79
C ALA A 30 1.49 13.86 5.50
N MET A 31 0.34 13.82 4.81
CA MET A 31 0.25 13.10 3.54
C MET A 31 1.09 13.75 2.42
N LEU A 32 1.25 15.08 2.45
CA LEU A 32 2.08 15.78 1.47
C LEU A 32 3.56 15.38 1.60
N GLU A 33 4.05 15.14 2.82
CA GLU A 33 5.40 14.64 3.06
C GLU A 33 5.61 13.28 2.37
N ILE A 34 4.63 12.37 2.46
CA ILE A 34 4.67 11.06 1.79
C ILE A 34 4.62 11.21 0.26
N VAL A 35 3.72 12.03 -0.27
CA VAL A 35 3.60 12.25 -1.72
C VAL A 35 4.88 12.85 -2.30
N LYS A 36 5.48 13.83 -1.62
CA LYS A 36 6.77 14.40 -2.03
C LYS A 36 7.86 13.35 -2.07
N LEU A 37 7.89 12.46 -1.09
CA LEU A 37 8.87 11.38 -1.04
C LEU A 37 8.71 10.44 -2.24
N LEU A 38 7.49 9.98 -2.50
CA LEU A 38 7.19 9.10 -3.63
C LEU A 38 7.50 9.77 -4.99
N ASN A 39 7.29 11.08 -5.12
CA ASN A 39 7.58 11.82 -6.34
C ASN A 39 9.09 11.90 -6.66
N MET A 40 9.99 11.68 -5.70
CA MET A 40 11.44 11.77 -5.93
C MET A 40 12.04 10.57 -6.67
N GLN A 41 11.25 9.53 -6.99
CA GLN A 41 11.77 8.23 -7.40
C GLN A 41 11.24 7.70 -8.75
N ASP A 42 10.56 8.52 -9.56
CA ASP A 42 9.92 8.09 -10.83
C ASP A 42 9.03 6.84 -10.62
N THR A 43 8.28 6.82 -9.51
CA THR A 43 7.34 5.75 -9.17
C THR A 43 5.93 6.30 -9.14
N HIS A 44 4.97 5.54 -9.65
CA HIS A 44 3.57 5.94 -9.72
C HIS A 44 2.77 5.28 -8.61
N VAL A 45 1.94 6.07 -7.92
CA VAL A 45 0.92 5.52 -7.01
C VAL A 45 -0.22 4.99 -7.85
N VAL A 46 -0.43 3.67 -7.81
CA VAL A 46 -1.48 2.96 -8.54
C VAL A 46 -2.80 2.99 -7.76
N ALA A 47 -2.72 2.87 -6.44
CA ALA A 47 -3.87 2.98 -5.56
C ALA A 47 -3.46 3.60 -4.22
N LEU A 48 -4.39 4.35 -3.63
CA LEU A 48 -4.25 4.99 -2.34
C LEU A 48 -5.57 4.84 -1.57
N SER A 49 -5.48 4.52 -0.28
CA SER A 49 -6.57 4.74 0.67
C SER A 49 -6.00 5.34 1.95
N VAL A 50 -6.78 6.18 2.62
CA VAL A 50 -6.43 6.74 3.92
C VAL A 50 -7.53 6.32 4.90
N SER A 51 -7.13 5.87 6.08
CA SER A 51 -8.02 5.53 7.17
C SER A 51 -7.66 6.41 8.36
N GLU A 52 -8.47 7.42 8.62
CA GLU A 52 -8.26 8.40 9.68
C GLU A 52 -8.91 8.01 11.01
N SER A 53 -8.41 8.60 12.08
CA SER A 53 -8.92 8.56 13.44
C SER A 53 -8.60 9.92 14.11
N THR A 54 -9.04 10.13 15.35
CA THR A 54 -8.88 11.43 16.03
C THR A 54 -7.44 11.93 16.02
N ASP A 55 -6.47 11.07 16.33
CA ASP A 55 -5.06 11.49 16.52
C ASP A 55 -4.10 11.03 15.42
N SER A 56 -4.54 10.14 14.54
CA SER A 56 -3.68 9.53 13.53
C SER A 56 -4.44 9.11 12.26
N ALA A 57 -3.69 8.82 11.22
CA ALA A 57 -4.21 8.21 10.00
C ALA A 57 -3.27 7.11 9.50
N ILE A 58 -3.81 6.13 8.79
CA ILE A 58 -3.04 5.11 8.09
C ILE A 58 -3.23 5.32 6.60
N ALA A 59 -2.15 5.64 5.89
CA ALA A 59 -2.14 5.67 4.43
C ALA A 59 -1.72 4.30 3.88
N ARG A 60 -2.58 3.69 3.06
CA ARG A 60 -2.30 2.45 2.35
C ARG A 60 -2.00 2.76 0.90
N ILE A 61 -0.83 2.35 0.42
CA ILE A 61 -0.30 2.75 -0.88
C ILE A 61 0.09 1.51 -1.66
N ILE A 62 -0.33 1.45 -2.92
CA ILE A 62 0.14 0.48 -3.92
C ILE A 62 0.86 1.29 -4.99
N ALA A 63 2.11 0.90 -5.28
CA ALA A 63 2.96 1.60 -6.24
C ALA A 63 3.29 0.72 -7.44
N SER A 64 3.64 1.34 -8.56
CA SER A 64 4.05 0.65 -9.79
C SER A 64 5.36 -0.14 -9.61
N ASP A 65 6.29 0.37 -8.80
CA ASP A 65 7.53 -0.31 -8.40
C ASP A 65 7.60 -0.40 -6.86
N PRO A 66 7.08 -1.50 -6.27
CA PRO A 66 7.10 -1.67 -4.82
C PRO A 66 8.51 -1.92 -4.27
N ALA A 67 9.45 -2.47 -5.03
CA ALA A 67 10.81 -2.73 -4.54
C ALA A 67 11.57 -1.41 -4.30
N ARG A 68 11.42 -0.46 -5.22
CA ARG A 68 11.99 0.89 -5.09
C ARG A 68 11.36 1.68 -3.95
N VAL A 69 10.03 1.62 -3.81
CA VAL A 69 9.32 2.30 -2.71
C VAL A 69 9.72 1.73 -1.35
N GLU A 70 9.88 0.41 -1.24
CA GLU A 70 10.36 -0.22 -0.01
C GLU A 70 11.75 0.28 0.40
N LYS A 71 12.69 0.34 -0.56
CA LYS A 71 14.03 0.86 -0.31
C LYS A 71 13.98 2.32 0.17
N LEU A 72 13.18 3.14 -0.49
CA LEU A 72 13.00 4.56 -0.14
C LEU A 72 12.43 4.74 1.27
N PHE A 73 11.39 4.00 1.64
CA PHE A 73 10.78 4.07 2.97
C PHE A 73 11.76 3.64 4.06
N ARG A 74 12.56 2.60 3.82
CA ARG A 74 13.62 2.17 4.74
C ARG A 74 14.71 3.24 4.90
N GLU A 75 15.18 3.84 3.81
CA GLU A 75 16.21 4.90 3.85
C GLU A 75 15.73 6.16 4.57
N LYS A 76 14.43 6.43 4.54
CA LYS A 76 13.81 7.64 5.11
C LYS A 76 13.18 7.40 6.48
N ASN A 77 13.27 6.19 7.02
CA ASN A 77 12.64 5.76 8.27
C ASN A 77 11.15 6.14 8.33
N VAL A 78 10.44 5.84 7.24
CA VAL A 78 8.98 5.97 7.14
C VAL A 78 8.30 4.78 7.80
#